data_AF-A0A6J4RIS3-F1
#
_entry.id   AF-A0A6J4RIS3-F1
#
_cell.length_a   1.000
_cell.length_b   1.000
_cell.length_c   1.000
_cell.angle_alpha   90.00
_cell.angle_beta   90.00
_cell.angle_gamma   90.00
#
_symmetry.space_group_name_H-M   'P 1'
#
loop_
_entity.id
_entity.type
_entity.pdbx_description
1 polymer ?
#
loop_
_entity_poly.entity_id
_entity_poly.type
_entity_poly.pdbx_seq_one_letter_code
_entity_poly.pdbx_strand_id
1 'polypeptide(L)' 'MNSPINSYVKIRSVLSPIPDQVLLTLQYWREYRTYFHIAIDWGIHEATAYRTVKRIEDILSKAEEFH' A
#
# COMPACT_ATOMS: atom_id res chain seq x y z
N MET A 1 -0.82 -28.69 2.07
CA MET A 1 0.02 -27.99 1.07
C MET A 1 -0.56 -26.60 0.88
N ASN A 2 -0.27 -25.68 1.79
CA ASN A 2 -0.61 -24.26 1.66
C ASN A 2 0.69 -23.49 1.85
N SER A 3 0.98 -22.64 0.88
CA SER A 3 2.25 -22.04 0.50
C SER A 3 3.12 -21.51 1.65
N PRO A 4 4.45 -21.61 1.54
CA PRO A 4 5.37 -21.21 2.60
C PRO A 4 5.35 -19.68 2.72
N ILE A 5 5.17 -19.19 3.94
CA ILE A 5 6.00 -18.12 4.51
C ILE A 5 6.26 -17.00 3.49
N ASN A 6 5.24 -16.24 3.10
CA ASN A 6 5.46 -15.05 2.29
C ASN A 6 6.24 -14.02 3.15
N SER A 7 7.57 -14.09 3.03
CA SER A 7 8.46 -12.94 3.05
C SER A 7 8.37 -11.98 4.25
N TYR A 8 8.27 -12.49 5.48
CA TYR A 8 8.31 -11.72 6.75
C TYR A 8 9.55 -10.83 6.96
N VAL A 9 10.44 -10.71 5.97
CA VAL A 9 11.63 -9.87 6.02
C VAL A 9 11.72 -9.05 4.73
N LYS A 10 10.70 -8.24 4.45
CA LYS A 10 10.88 -7.16 3.48
C LYS A 10 11.74 -6.10 4.14
N ILE A 11 13.00 -6.03 3.72
CA ILE A 11 14.05 -5.19 4.26
C ILE A 11 13.67 -3.70 4.11
N ARG A 12 12.95 -3.21 5.13
CA ARG A 12 12.96 -1.90 5.83
C ARG A 12 13.32 -0.58 5.11
N SER A 13 13.21 -0.39 3.80
CA SER A 13 13.42 0.98 3.28
C SER A 13 12.55 1.48 2.14
N VAL A 14 11.90 0.63 1.33
CA VAL A 14 11.05 1.10 0.23
C VAL A 14 9.91 0.12 -0.02
N LEU A 15 8.68 0.63 -0.13
CA LEU A 15 7.52 -0.11 -0.61
C LEU A 15 7.74 -0.49 -2.10
N SER A 16 8.06 -1.76 -2.38
CA SER A 16 8.31 -2.29 -3.74
C SER A 16 7.81 -3.73 -3.76
N PRO A 17 6.77 -4.14 -4.51
CA PRO A 17 6.40 -3.78 -5.89
C PRO A 17 4.95 -3.24 -5.99
N ILE A 18 4.40 -3.08 -7.20
CA ILE A 18 3.00 -2.64 -7.45
C ILE A 18 1.96 -3.33 -6.52
N PRO A 19 2.04 -4.66 -6.26
CA PRO A 19 1.08 -5.33 -5.37
C PRO A 19 1.03 -4.76 -3.95
N ASP A 20 2.18 -4.34 -3.39
CA ASP A 20 2.23 -3.76 -2.05
C ASP A 20 1.57 -2.37 -2.01
N GLN A 21 1.77 -1.59 -3.07
CA GLN A 21 1.17 -0.27 -3.20
C GLN A 21 -0.35 -0.37 -3.31
N VAL A 22 -0.83 -1.32 -4.12
CA VAL A 22 -2.26 -1.61 -4.26
C VAL A 22 -2.82 -2.16 -2.93
N LEU A 23 -2.12 -3.08 -2.27
CA LEU A 23 -2.56 -3.64 -0.99
C LEU A 23 -2.66 -2.58 0.11
N LEU A 24 -1.68 -1.67 0.18
CA LEU A 24 -1.70 -0.54 1.11
C LEU A 24 -2.90 0.39 0.85
N THR A 25 -3.18 0.71 -0.42
CA THR A 25 -4.33 1.52 -0.80
C THR A 25 -5.66 0.84 -0.48
N LEU A 26 -5.78 -0.48 -0.73
CA LEU A 26 -6.98 -1.24 -0.39
C LEU A 26 -7.21 -1.32 1.12
N GLN A 27 -6.16 -1.45 1.94
CA GLN A 27 -6.28 -1.38 3.39
C GLN A 27 -6.77 -0.01 3.85
N TYR A 28 -6.24 1.06 3.26
CA TYR A 28 -6.69 2.43 3.55
C TYR A 28 -8.19 2.60 3.26
N TRP A 29 -8.67 2.20 2.08
CA TRP A 29 -10.09 2.32 1.73
C TRP A 29 -11.01 1.40 2.53
N ARG A 30 -10.57 0.18 2.86
CA ARG A 30 -11.40 -0.79 3.60
C ARG A 30 -11.53 -0.43 5.07
N GLU A 31 -10.44 -0.01 5.71
CA GLU A 31 -10.39 0.16 7.16
C GLU A 31 -10.58 1.61 7.61
N TYR A 32 -10.60 2.57 6.66
CA TYR A 32 -10.70 4.01 6.91
C TYR A 32 -9.72 4.51 7.99
N ARG A 33 -8.60 3.81 8.20
CA ARG A 33 -7.56 4.20 9.16
C ARG A 33 -6.79 5.40 8.65
N THR A 34 -6.28 6.20 9.58
CA THR A 34 -5.37 7.29 9.23
C THR A 34 -4.07 6.75 8.62
N TYR A 35 -3.45 7.54 7.74
CA TYR A 35 -2.16 7.20 7.14
C TYR A 35 -1.09 6.89 8.18
N PHE A 36 -1.11 7.57 9.33
CA PHE A 36 -0.24 7.30 10.46
C PHE A 36 -0.33 5.85 10.97
N HIS A 37 -1.55 5.34 11.22
CA HIS A 37 -1.73 3.97 11.72
C HIS A 37 -1.29 2.93 10.70
N ILE A 38 -1.64 3.13 9.43
CA ILE A 38 -1.22 2.23 8.33
C ILE A 38 0.30 2.27 8.16
N ALA A 39 0.91 3.45 8.28
CA ALA A 39 2.35 3.60 8.17
C ALA A 39 3.09 2.86 9.30
N ILE A 40 2.55 2.85 10.53
CA ILE A 40 3.06 2.05 11.64
C ILE A 40 2.99 0.55 11.30
N ASP A 41 1.83 0.07 10.85
CA ASP A 41 1.61 -1.34 10.52
C ASP A 41 2.58 -1.85 9.43
N TRP A 42 2.92 -0.97 8.48
CA TRP A 42 3.84 -1.26 7.37
C TRP A 42 5.31 -0.90 7.66
N GLY A 43 5.61 -0.29 8.81
CA GLY A 43 6.96 0.16 9.16
C GLY A 43 7.53 1.23 8.22
N ILE A 44 6.67 2.08 7.65
CA ILE A 44 7.04 3.18 6.75
C ILE A 44 6.70 4.55 7.38
N HIS A 45 7.13 5.64 6.75
CA HIS A 45 6.69 6.97 7.14
C HIS A 45 5.27 7.26 6.63
N GLU A 46 4.51 8.04 7.40
CA GLU A 46 3.17 8.52 7.01
C GLU A 46 3.18 9.19 5.64
N ALA A 47 4.18 10.03 5.36
CA ALA A 47 4.33 10.68 4.06
C ALA A 47 4.50 9.67 2.91
N THR A 48 5.14 8.52 3.16
CA THR A 48 5.29 7.45 2.17
C THR A 48 3.96 6.74 1.93
N ALA A 49 3.18 6.47 2.98
CA ALA A 49 1.83 5.91 2.86
C ALA A 49 0.93 6.84 2.04
N TYR A 50 0.88 8.13 2.40
CA TYR A 50 0.10 9.15 1.69
C TYR A 50 0.48 9.25 0.22
N ARG A 51 1.78 9.38 -0.10
CA ARG A 51 2.26 9.47 -1.48
C ARG A 51 1.93 8.22 -2.29
N THR A 52 1.93 7.05 -1.66
CA THR A 52 1.58 5.79 -2.33
C THR A 52 0.10 5.75 -2.67
N VAL A 53 -0.77 5.99 -1.70
CA VAL A 53 -2.23 6.01 -1.91
C VAL A 53 -2.58 7.03 -2.99
N LYS A 54 -2.04 8.24 -2.88
CA LYS A 54 -2.29 9.31 -3.84
C LYS A 54 -1.85 8.94 -5.25
N ARG A 55 -0.69 8.28 -5.39
CA ARG A 55 -0.19 7.79 -6.68
C ARG A 55 -1.13 6.76 -7.30
N ILE A 56 -1.62 5.81 -6.52
CA ILE A 56 -2.54 4.77 -7.00
C ILE A 56 -3.88 5.37 -7.38
N GLU A 57 -4.43 6.28 -6.57
CA GLU A 57 -5.62 7.05 -6.91
C GLU A 57 -5.46 7.79 -8.25
N ASP A 58 -4.35 8.52 -8.42
CA ASP A 58 -4.10 9.27 -9.65
C ASP A 58 -3.91 8.36 -10.88
N ILE A 59 -3.39 7.15 -10.71
CA ILE A 59 -3.29 6.14 -11.79
C ILE A 59 -4.68 5.62 -12.14
N LEU A 60 -5.48 5.25 -11.15
CA LEU A 60 -6.82 4.69 -11.35
C LEU A 60 -7.77 5.72 -11.95
N SER A 61 -7.73 6.97 -11.49
CA SER A 61 -8.53 8.06 -12.08
C SER A 61 -8.18 8.37 -13.54
N LYS A 62 -6.99 8.00 -14.00
CA LYS A 62 -6.57 8.18 -15.40
C LYS A 62 -6.81 6.94 -16.25
N ALA A 63 -7.08 5.79 -15.64
CA ALA A 63 -7.36 4.57 -16.36
C ALA A 63 -8.81 4.64 -16.87
N GLU A 64 -8.98 4.68 -18.20
CA GLU A 64 -10.31 4.70 -18.83
C GLU A 64 -11.17 3.48 -18.47
N GLU A 65 -10.54 2.37 -18.07
CA GLU A 65 -11.20 1.14 -17.64
C GLU A 65 -11.92 1.26 -16.28
N PHE A 66 -11.57 2.26 -15.47
CA PHE A 66 -12.16 2.52 -14.15
C PHE A 66 -13.02 3.80 -14.11
N HIS A 67 -13.35 4.37 -15.28
CA HIS A 67 -14.18 5.57 -15.43
C HIS A 67 -15.67 5.26 -15.59
#